data_AF-A0A932LLK5-F1
#
_entry.id   AF-A0A932LLK5-F1
#
_cell.length_a   1.000
_cell.length_b   1.000
_cell.length_c   1.000
_cell.angle_alpha   90.00
_cell.angle_beta   90.00
_cell.angle_gamma   90.00
#
_symmetry.space_group_name_H-M   'P 1'
#
loop_
_entity.id
_entity.type
_entity.pdbx_description
1 polymer ?
#
loop_
_entity_poly.entity_id
_entity_poly.type
_entity_poly.pdbx_seq_one_letter_code
_entity_poly.pdbx_strand_id
1 'polypeptide(L)'
;MQRNEAAASPTTIVLSHFQAEAMLTGRKAGAATGTSSSDLGRSKSEVRLEPDGVHFPDGPVVSWSLVKQIAKNENNCFLFDEQGEHKLIAYSEATERPYS
;
A
#
# COMPACT_ATOMS: atom_id res chain seq x y z
N MET A 1 19.73 19.44 20.26
CA MET A 1 19.57 18.58 19.06
C MET A 1 18.23 17.88 19.18
N GLN A 2 17.15 18.55 18.76
CA GLN A 2 15.81 17.95 18.74
C GLN A 2 15.77 17.00 17.54
N ARG A 3 15.96 15.71 17.79
CA ARG A 3 15.44 14.67 16.90
C ARG A 3 13.93 14.77 17.02
N ASN A 4 13.32 15.43 16.04
CA ASN A 4 11.88 15.56 15.96
C ASN A 4 11.34 14.13 15.78
N GLU A 5 10.85 13.56 16.88
CA GLU A 5 10.14 12.30 16.94
C GLU A 5 8.88 12.47 16.09
N ALA A 6 8.96 12.12 14.81
CA ALA A 6 7.77 11.93 14.00
C ALA A 6 7.00 10.80 14.69
N ALA A 7 5.95 11.19 15.42
CA ALA A 7 5.06 10.27 16.12
C ALA A 7 4.62 9.19 15.12
N ALA A 8 5.18 8.00 15.28
CA ALA A 8 4.77 6.79 14.60
C ALA A 8 3.34 6.49 15.05
N SER A 9 2.40 7.13 14.36
CA SER A 9 1.01 6.72 14.37
C SER A 9 0.97 5.37 13.65
N PRO A 10 0.17 4.39 14.09
CA PRO A 10 0.17 3.05 13.52
C PRO A 10 -0.01 3.15 12.00
N THR A 11 1.06 2.89 11.25
CA THR A 11 1.11 3.17 9.81
C THR A 11 0.42 2.02 9.11
N THR A 12 -0.90 2.13 9.09
CA THR A 12 -1.76 1.19 8.41
C THR A 12 -1.75 1.51 6.92
N ILE A 13 -1.36 0.56 6.09
CA ILE A 13 -1.17 0.76 4.66
C ILE A 13 -2.28 0.06 3.89
N VAL A 14 -3.11 0.83 3.19
CA VAL A 14 -4.15 0.26 2.33
C VAL A 14 -3.66 0.21 0.87
N LEU A 15 -3.65 -1.00 0.31
CA LEU A 15 -3.31 -1.28 -1.09
C LEU A 15 -4.49 -1.91 -1.84
N SER A 16 -4.88 -1.31 -2.93
CA SER A 16 -5.86 -1.77 -3.92
C SER A 16 -5.16 -2.13 -5.22
N HIS A 17 -5.92 -2.70 -6.15
CA HIS A 17 -5.41 -3.03 -7.47
C HIS A 17 -4.80 -1.81 -8.18
N PHE A 18 -5.39 -0.61 -8.08
CA PHE A 18 -4.88 0.61 -8.68
C PHE A 18 -3.46 0.94 -8.23
N GLN A 19 -3.19 0.88 -6.92
CA GLN A 19 -1.84 1.15 -6.39
C GLN A 19 -0.87 0.05 -6.78
N ALA A 20 -1.31 -1.22 -6.73
CA ALA A 20 -0.49 -2.35 -7.12
C ALA A 20 -0.09 -2.32 -8.60
N GLU A 21 -1.01 -1.95 -9.49
CA GLU A 21 -0.73 -1.76 -10.92
C GLU A 21 0.21 -0.59 -11.17
N ALA A 22 0.05 0.52 -10.44
CA ALA A 22 0.97 1.65 -10.52
C ALA A 22 2.40 1.24 -10.10
N MET A 23 2.55 0.44 -9.04
CA MET A 23 3.85 -0.09 -8.61
C MET A 23 4.47 -1.04 -9.64
N LEU A 24 3.66 -1.94 -10.21
CA LEU A 24 4.13 -2.87 -11.26
C LEU A 24 4.55 -2.12 -12.53
N THR A 25 3.82 -1.07 -12.89
CA THR A 25 4.14 -0.20 -14.02
C THR A 25 5.42 0.58 -13.76
N GLY A 26 5.56 1.18 -12.56
CA GLY A 26 6.79 1.88 -12.14
C GLY A 26 8.01 0.96 -12.17
N ARG A 27 7.87 -0.27 -11.67
CA ARG A 27 8.93 -1.28 -11.76
C ARG A 27 9.31 -1.61 -13.20
N LYS A 28 8.31 -1.83 -14.07
CA LYS A 28 8.57 -2.09 -15.51
C LYS A 28 9.25 -0.92 -16.20
N ALA A 29 8.96 0.31 -15.77
CA ALA A 29 9.61 1.52 -16.25
C ALA A 29 11.03 1.73 -15.69
N GLY A 30 11.49 0.89 -14.76
CA GLY A 30 12.80 1.02 -14.11
C GLY A 30 12.85 2.12 -13.04
N ALA A 31 11.69 2.56 -12.51
CA ALA A 31 11.65 3.52 -11.43
C ALA A 31 12.13 2.90 -10.12
N ALA A 32 12.99 3.61 -9.39
CA ALA A 32 13.47 3.20 -8.07
C ALA A 32 12.47 3.52 -6.94
N THR A 33 11.56 4.47 -7.17
CA THR A 33 10.50 4.86 -6.24
C THR A 33 9.16 4.94 -6.95
N GLY A 34 8.08 4.74 -6.19
CA GLY A 34 6.71 4.91 -6.62
C GLY A 34 5.96 5.78 -5.61
N THR A 35 4.82 6.33 -6.02
CA THR A 35 3.93 7.02 -5.10
C THR A 35 2.72 6.13 -4.82
N SER A 36 2.48 5.80 -3.56
CA SER A 36 1.29 5.07 -3.14
C SER A 36 0.56 5.84 -2.05
N SER A 37 -0.76 5.96 -2.16
CA SER A 37 -1.54 6.64 -1.15
C SER A 37 -2.07 5.65 -0.12
N SER A 38 -1.42 5.52 1.03
CA SER A 38 -1.82 4.56 2.08
C SER A 38 -3.21 4.83 2.68
N ASP A 39 -3.77 6.03 2.51
CA ASP A 39 -5.08 6.48 3.01
C ASP A 39 -6.07 6.78 1.86
N LEU A 40 -6.15 5.92 0.85
CA LEU A 40 -7.13 6.03 -0.25
C LEU A 40 -7.16 7.40 -0.97
N GLY A 41 -6.02 8.10 -1.02
CA GLY A 41 -5.86 9.37 -1.73
C GLY A 41 -5.75 10.62 -0.87
N ARG A 42 -5.87 10.53 0.47
CA ARG A 42 -5.68 11.72 1.33
C ARG A 42 -4.21 12.11 1.52
N SER A 43 -3.32 11.13 1.59
CA SER A 43 -1.88 11.33 1.73
C SER A 43 -1.14 10.44 0.75
N LYS A 44 -0.16 11.01 0.04
CA LYS A 44 0.75 10.30 -0.86
C LYS A 44 2.04 9.99 -0.12
N SER A 45 2.39 8.72 -0.02
CA SER A 45 3.67 8.27 0.53
C SER A 45 4.57 7.79 -0.58
N GLU A 46 5.84 8.19 -0.53
CA GLU A 46 6.86 7.63 -1.42
C GLU A 46 7.21 6.22 -0.93
N VAL A 47 7.14 5.26 -1.84
CA VAL A 47 7.53 3.87 -1.61
C VAL A 47 8.73 3.54 -2.47
N ARG A 48 9.63 2.70 -1.97
CA ARG A 48 10.79 2.25 -2.75
C ARG A 48 10.45 0.96 -3.48
N LEU A 49 10.72 0.93 -4.78
CA LEU A 49 10.49 -0.23 -5.65
C LEU A 49 11.82 -0.99 -5.76
N GLU A 50 12.02 -1.94 -4.86
CA GLU A 50 13.24 -2.74 -4.78
C GLU A 50 13.11 -4.04 -5.61
N PRO A 51 14.21 -4.76 -5.87
CA PRO A 51 14.15 -6.05 -6.57
C PRO A 51 13.31 -7.10 -5.83
N ASP A 52 13.35 -7.08 -4.50
CA ASP A 52 12.68 -8.04 -3.61
C ASP A 52 11.18 -7.74 -3.42
N GLY A 53 10.82 -6.46 -3.39
CA GLY A 53 9.45 -6.02 -3.18
C GLY A 53 9.29 -4.50 -3.17
N VAL A 54 8.15 -4.06 -2.66
CA VAL A 54 7.84 -2.65 -2.39
C VAL A 54 8.08 -2.38 -0.92
N HIS A 55 8.98 -1.45 -0.63
CA HIS A 55 9.33 -1.04 0.72
C HIS A 55 8.61 0.27 1.05
N PHE A 56 7.77 0.22 2.07
CA PHE A 56 7.14 1.41 2.61
C PHE A 56 8.06 2.04 3.67
N PRO A 57 8.14 3.38 3.74
CA PRO A 57 9.12 4.07 4.58
C PRO A 57 8.98 3.74 6.07
N ASP A 58 7.74 3.55 6.53
CA ASP A 58 7.39 3.24 7.93
C ASP A 58 6.48 2.00 8.01
N GLY A 59 6.60 1.09 7.05
CA GLY A 59 5.69 -0.06 6.95
C GLY A 59 6.35 -1.35 6.48
N PRO A 60 5.56 -2.41 6.34
CA PRO A 60 6.08 -3.72 5.97
C PRO A 60 6.55 -3.74 4.51
N VAL A 61 7.43 -4.68 4.22
CA VAL A 61 7.86 -4.97 2.85
C VAL A 61 6.82 -5.84 2.18
N VAL A 62 6.27 -5.37 1.06
CA VAL A 62 5.27 -6.10 0.27
C VAL A 62 5.97 -6.76 -0.89
N SER A 63 6.06 -8.10 -0.86
CA SER A 63 6.68 -8.86 -1.96
C SER A 63 5.95 -8.63 -3.29
N TRP A 64 6.69 -8.67 -4.40
CA TRP A 64 6.11 -8.53 -5.73
C TRP A 64 5.04 -9.57 -6.06
N SER A 65 5.14 -10.76 -5.48
CA SER A 65 4.12 -11.81 -5.61
C SER A 65 2.78 -11.34 -5.02
N LEU A 66 2.82 -10.71 -3.84
CA LEU A 66 1.64 -10.15 -3.21
C LEU A 66 1.11 -8.93 -3.97
N VAL A 67 1.98 -8.03 -4.44
CA VAL A 67 1.58 -6.89 -5.30
C VAL A 67 0.83 -7.40 -6.54
N LYS A 68 1.31 -8.45 -7.21
CA LYS A 68 0.62 -9.06 -8.36
C LYS A 68 -0.73 -9.68 -7.97
N GLN A 69 -0.84 -10.26 -6.79
CA GLN A 69 -2.10 -10.81 -6.29
C GLN A 69 -3.12 -9.70 -6.02
N ILE A 70 -2.69 -8.58 -5.44
CA ILE A 70 -3.52 -7.40 -5.20
C ILE A 70 -3.96 -6.79 -6.53
N ALA A 71 -3.05 -6.65 -7.50
CA ALA A 71 -3.37 -6.13 -8.84
C ALA A 71 -4.42 -6.98 -9.58
N LYS A 72 -4.51 -8.29 -9.30
CA LYS A 72 -5.55 -9.17 -9.86
C LYS A 72 -6.89 -9.08 -9.14
N ASN A 73 -6.91 -8.47 -7.95
CA ASN A 73 -8.10 -8.39 -7.10
C ASN A 73 -8.70 -6.99 -7.19
N GLU A 74 -9.39 -6.73 -8.30
CA GLU A 74 -9.93 -5.39 -8.62
C GLU A 74 -10.94 -4.89 -7.58
N ASN A 75 -11.69 -5.81 -6.94
CA ASN A 75 -12.74 -5.50 -5.97
C ASN A 75 -12.29 -5.48 -4.50
N ASN A 76 -11.00 -5.70 -4.22
CA ASN A 76 -10.51 -5.81 -2.84
C ASN A 76 -9.35 -4.85 -2.57
N CYS A 77 -9.39 -4.25 -1.39
CA CYS A 77 -8.27 -3.58 -0.75
C CYS A 77 -7.62 -4.53 0.26
N PHE A 78 -6.35 -4.28 0.53
CA PHE A 78 -5.53 -5.04 1.47
C PHE A 78 -4.94 -4.05 2.43
N LEU A 79 -5.18 -4.28 3.72
CA LEU A 79 -4.71 -3.42 4.78
C LEU A 79 -3.55 -4.12 5.47
N PHE A 80 -2.39 -3.49 5.44
CA PHE A 80 -1.18 -3.97 6.07
C PHE A 80 -0.94 -3.20 7.36
N ASP A 81 -0.67 -3.91 8.44
CA ASP A 81 -0.23 -3.30 9.70
C ASP A 81 1.30 -3.20 9.80
N GLU A 82 1.79 -2.68 10.93
CA GLU A 82 3.22 -2.53 11.23
C GLU A 82 3.99 -3.86 11.26
N GLN A 83 3.30 -4.99 11.47
CA GLN A 83 3.88 -6.32 11.51
C GLN A 83 3.89 -7.00 10.14
N GLY A 84 3.26 -6.40 9.12
CA GLY A 84 3.10 -7.00 7.80
C GLY A 84 1.92 -7.97 7.70
N GLU A 85 1.07 -8.02 8.72
CA GLU A 85 -0.18 -8.76 8.64
C GLU A 85 -1.11 -8.03 7.69
N HIS A 86 -1.57 -8.75 6.67
CA HIS A 86 -2.45 -8.21 5.65
C HIS A 86 -3.88 -8.69 5.90
N LYS A 87 -4.77 -7.76 6.18
CA LYS A 87 -6.21 -8.01 6.24
C LYS A 87 -6.84 -7.68 4.90
N LEU A 88 -7.54 -8.65 4.32
CA LEU A 88 -8.38 -8.41 3.15
C LEU A 88 -9.58 -7.54 3.57
N ILE A 89 -9.76 -6.42 2.90
CA ILE A 89 -10.93 -5.54 3.05
C ILE A 89 -11.58 -5.44 1.68
N ALA A 90 -12.77 -6.00 1.51
CA ALA A 90 -13.51 -5.83 0.26
C ALA A 90 -13.81 -4.33 0.07
N TYR A 91 -13.37 -3.75 -1.05
CA TYR A 91 -13.73 -2.40 -1.43
C TYR A 91 -15.00 -2.49 -2.27
N SER A 92 -16.15 -2.41 -1.60
CA SER A 92 -17.43 -2.39 -2.30
C SER A 92 -17.73 -0.98 -2.80
N GLU A 93 -17.41 -0.69 -4.07
CA GLU A 93 -18.06 0.42 -4.80
C GLU A 93 -19.60 0.25 -4.84
N ALA A 94 -20.11 -0.96 -4.58
CA ALA A 94 -21.53 -1.29 -4.58
C ALA A 94 -22.28 -1.00 -3.27
N THR A 95 -21.63 -0.61 -2.18
CA THR A 95 -22.33 -0.35 -0.91
C THR A 95 -21.80 0.90 -0.22
N GLU A 96 -22.43 2.03 -0.54
CA GLU A 96 -22.45 3.26 0.26
C GLU A 96 -23.07 3.07 1.67
N ARG A 97 -22.92 1.90 2.34
CA ARG A 97 -23.37 1.70 3.72
C ARG A 97 -22.53 0.65 4.47
N PRO A 98 -21.92 1.00 5.62
CA PRO A 98 -21.69 0.02 6.67
C PRO A 98 -23.06 -0.38 7.25
N TYR A 99 -23.37 -1.67 7.30
CA TYR A 99 -24.56 -2.16 8.01
C TYR A 99 -24.27 -2.11 9.53
N SER A 100 -25.19 -1.51 10.29
CA SER A 100 -25.20 -1.46 11.76
C SER A 100 -25.52 -2.81 12.39
#